data_AF-A0A957SXS8-F1
#
_entry.id   AF-A0A957SXS8-F1
#
_cell.length_a   1.000
_cell.length_b   1.000
_cell.length_c   1.000
_cell.angle_alpha   90.00
_cell.angle_beta   90.00
_cell.angle_gamma   90.00
#
_symmetry.space_group_name_H-M   'P 1'
#
loop_
_entity.id
_entity.type
_entity.pdbx_description
1 polymer ?
#
loop_
_entity_poly.entity_id
_entity_poly.type
_entity_poly.pdbx_seq_one_letter_code
_entity_poly.pdbx_strand_id
1 'polypeptide(L)'
;MAPPKKARFIFHLLGELTKFMLPIKLTLRNKIKMRKYLMAEQTQEKAWSTTELAREGKVTAAYIRQMLLEGRLDGYKLARDWFVPDSEAQRWLATRRTKTRSS
;
A
#
# COMPACT_ATOMS: atom_id res chain seq x y z
N MET A 1 23.07 -61.24 -31.37
CA MET A 1 22.50 -60.69 -32.62
C MET A 1 21.99 -59.29 -32.30
N ALA A 2 22.65 -58.26 -32.82
CA ALA A 2 22.45 -56.85 -32.45
C ALA A 2 21.33 -56.20 -33.28
N PRO A 3 20.52 -55.28 -32.72
CA PRO A 3 19.62 -54.46 -33.52
C PRO A 3 20.35 -53.24 -34.14
N PRO A 4 19.90 -52.75 -35.31
CA PRO A 4 20.63 -51.80 -36.14
C PRO A 4 20.60 -50.36 -35.62
N LYS A 5 21.66 -49.61 -35.96
CA LYS A 5 21.84 -48.18 -35.71
C LYS A 5 21.36 -47.35 -36.91
N LYS A 6 20.85 -46.14 -36.62
CA LYS A 6 20.58 -44.96 -37.48
C LYS A 6 19.14 -44.90 -38.03
N ALA A 7 18.21 -44.23 -37.36
CA ALA A 7 18.01 -42.77 -37.27
C ALA A 7 17.48 -42.14 -38.57
N ARG A 8 16.25 -41.60 -38.55
CA ARG A 8 16.00 -40.14 -38.53
C ARG A 8 14.50 -39.81 -38.69
N PHE A 9 13.98 -39.01 -37.74
CA PHE A 9 12.84 -38.06 -37.87
C PHE A 9 11.48 -38.68 -38.21
N ILE A 10 10.45 -38.71 -37.36
CA ILE A 10 9.84 -37.59 -36.62
C ILE A 10 9.22 -38.17 -35.34
N PHE A 11 9.87 -37.96 -34.19
CA PHE A 11 9.25 -38.12 -32.87
C PHE A 11 9.86 -37.03 -31.99
N HIS A 12 9.47 -35.79 -32.29
CA HIS A 12 9.93 -34.62 -31.55
C HIS A 12 8.83 -33.56 -31.59
N LEU A 13 7.81 -33.70 -30.73
CA LEU A 13 7.10 -32.53 -30.19
C LEU A 13 6.15 -32.75 -29.00
N LEU A 14 6.10 -33.91 -28.34
CA LEU A 14 5.12 -34.13 -27.26
C LEU A 14 5.68 -34.95 -26.09
N GLY A 15 6.86 -34.58 -25.60
CA GLY A 15 7.53 -35.29 -24.49
C GLY A 15 8.32 -34.43 -23.50
N GLU A 16 8.29 -33.10 -23.62
CA GLU A 16 9.04 -32.16 -22.78
C GLU A 16 8.18 -30.94 -22.39
N LEU A 17 6.91 -31.18 -22.03
CA LEU A 17 6.05 -30.15 -21.41
C LEU A 17 5.49 -30.56 -20.05
N THR A 18 5.87 -31.72 -19.53
CA THR A 18 5.50 -32.13 -18.16
C THR A 18 6.53 -31.73 -17.10
N LYS A 19 7.64 -31.08 -17.51
CA LYS A 19 8.64 -30.48 -16.61
C LYS A 19 8.42 -28.99 -16.32
N PHE A 20 7.52 -28.32 -17.04
CA PHE A 20 7.21 -26.92 -16.80
C PHE A 20 5.75 -26.75 -16.36
N MET A 21 5.62 -26.30 -15.12
CA MET A 21 4.54 -25.45 -14.62
C MET A 21 3.20 -26.10 -14.26
N LEU A 22 3.20 -26.63 -13.04
CA LEU A 22 2.46 -26.12 -11.86
C LEU A 22 1.83 -27.29 -11.10
N PRO A 23 2.45 -27.80 -10.02
CA PRO A 23 1.69 -28.57 -9.07
C PRO A 23 0.65 -27.63 -8.45
N ILE A 24 -0.61 -28.06 -8.56
CA ILE A 24 -1.78 -27.54 -7.86
C ILE A 24 -1.54 -27.68 -6.36
N LYS A 25 -0.74 -26.76 -5.81
CA LYS A 25 -0.58 -26.47 -4.38
C LYS A 25 -0.53 -24.96 -4.21
N LEU A 26 -1.54 -24.28 -4.77
CA LEU A 26 -1.85 -22.90 -4.41
C LEU A 26 -2.61 -22.91 -3.07
N THR A 27 -1.91 -23.33 -2.02
CA THR A 27 -2.41 -23.38 -0.65
C THR A 27 -2.70 -21.97 -0.13
N LEU A 28 -3.71 -21.87 0.74
CA LEU A 28 -4.35 -20.67 1.31
C LEU A 28 -3.47 -19.45 1.66
N ARG A 29 -2.15 -19.61 1.82
CA ARG A 29 -1.21 -18.49 2.03
C ARG A 29 -1.30 -17.41 0.96
N ASN A 30 -1.59 -17.79 -0.29
CA ASN A 30 -1.64 -16.83 -1.38
C ASN A 30 -2.96 -16.04 -1.45
N LYS A 31 -4.06 -16.55 -0.86
CA LYS A 31 -5.35 -15.83 -0.82
C LYS A 31 -5.30 -14.59 0.07
N ILE A 32 -4.62 -14.67 1.21
CA ILE A 32 -4.48 -13.52 2.14
C ILE A 32 -3.63 -12.42 1.52
N LYS A 33 -2.51 -12.83 0.90
CA LYS A 33 -1.60 -11.93 0.20
C LYS A 33 -2.30 -11.27 -0.99
N MET A 34 -3.04 -12.02 -1.82
CA MET A 34 -3.82 -11.49 -2.94
C MET A 34 -5.00 -10.61 -2.50
N ARG A 35 -5.67 -10.89 -1.37
CA ARG A 35 -6.72 -10.00 -0.81
C ARG A 35 -6.13 -8.68 -0.33
N LYS A 36 -4.90 -8.67 0.21
CA LYS A 36 -4.17 -7.43 0.50
C LYS A 36 -3.84 -6.63 -0.77
N TYR A 37 -3.53 -7.30 -1.88
CA TYR A 37 -3.22 -6.65 -3.16
C TYR A 37 -4.47 -6.21 -3.96
N LEU A 38 -5.58 -6.95 -3.87
CA LEU A 38 -6.88 -6.60 -4.49
C LEU A 38 -7.65 -5.52 -3.72
N MET A 39 -7.32 -5.27 -2.45
CA MET A 39 -7.88 -4.16 -1.65
C MET A 39 -6.99 -2.90 -1.69
N ALA A 40 -5.83 -2.98 -2.35
CA ALA A 40 -4.96 -1.82 -2.61
C ALA A 40 -5.42 -1.01 -3.84
N GLU A 41 -6.60 -1.33 -4.37
CA GLU A 41 -7.22 -0.62 -5.47
C GLU A 41 -7.97 0.60 -4.91
N GLN A 42 -7.24 1.71 -4.88
CA GLN A 42 -7.78 3.08 -4.84
C GLN A 42 -8.44 3.60 -3.56
N THR A 43 -7.76 3.48 -2.41
CA THR A 43 -7.92 4.54 -1.41
C THR A 43 -7.00 5.68 -1.83
N GLN A 44 -7.52 6.67 -2.55
CA GLN A 44 -6.92 8.00 -2.56
C GLN A 44 -6.92 8.46 -1.09
N GLU A 45 -5.82 8.22 -0.37
CA GLU A 45 -5.70 8.65 1.02
C GLU A 45 -5.92 10.17 1.03
N LYS A 46 -7.02 10.60 1.67
CA LYS A 46 -7.42 11.99 1.72
C LYS A 46 -6.27 12.81 2.34
N ALA A 47 -5.67 13.69 1.56
CA ALA A 47 -4.69 14.63 2.09
C ALA A 47 -5.43 15.84 2.67
N TRP A 48 -5.10 16.21 3.91
CA TRP A 48 -5.65 17.39 4.56
C TRP A 48 -4.74 18.58 4.31
N SER A 49 -5.32 19.67 3.80
CA SER A 49 -4.63 20.95 3.81
C SER A 49 -4.52 21.50 5.24
N THR A 50 -3.54 22.37 5.47
CA THR A 50 -3.37 23.03 6.79
C THR A 50 -4.61 23.81 7.23
N THR A 51 -5.38 24.37 6.30
CA THR A 51 -6.62 25.13 6.58
C THR A 51 -7.78 24.22 6.98
N GLU A 52 -7.95 23.07 6.31
CA GLU A 52 -8.98 22.09 6.67
C GLU A 52 -8.71 21.48 8.04
N LEU A 53 -7.47 21.08 8.31
CA LEU A 53 -7.09 20.49 9.59
C LEU A 53 -7.22 21.51 10.74
N ALA A 54 -6.89 22.78 10.47
CA ALA A 54 -7.05 23.85 11.44
C ALA A 54 -8.53 24.08 11.80
N ARG A 55 -9.41 24.07 10.80
CA ARG A 55 -10.87 24.21 11.00
C ARG A 55 -11.42 23.08 11.86
N GLU A 56 -11.10 21.84 11.53
CA GLU A 56 -11.57 20.65 12.27
C GLU A 56 -10.99 20.61 13.69
N GLY A 57 -9.71 20.95 13.82
CA GLY A 57 -9.01 20.99 15.11
C GLY A 57 -9.33 22.22 15.97
N LYS A 58 -10.15 23.16 15.48
CA LYS A 58 -10.45 24.45 16.12
C LYS A 58 -9.18 25.22 16.53
N VAL A 59 -8.19 25.25 15.65
CA VAL A 59 -6.92 25.98 15.82
C VAL A 59 -6.64 26.86 14.62
N THR A 60 -5.55 27.63 14.66
CA THR A 60 -5.12 28.45 13.53
C THR A 60 -4.29 27.63 12.54
N ALA A 61 -4.35 27.98 11.25
CA ALA A 61 -3.51 27.36 10.22
C ALA A 61 -2.01 27.59 10.47
N ALA A 62 -1.64 28.75 11.05
CA ALA A 62 -0.29 29.05 11.48
C ALA A 62 0.23 28.04 12.52
N TYR A 63 -0.62 27.64 13.46
CA TYR A 63 -0.28 26.64 14.47
C TYR A 63 -0.05 25.23 13.84
N ILE A 64 -0.89 24.83 12.89
CA ILE A 64 -0.66 23.58 12.13
C ILE A 64 0.68 23.64 11.38
N ARG A 65 0.96 24.75 10.70
CA ARG A 65 2.22 24.97 9.97
C ARG A 65 3.43 24.92 10.91
N GLN A 66 3.32 25.52 12.09
CA GLN A 66 4.37 25.47 13.10
C GLN A 66 4.64 24.02 13.54
N MET A 67 3.61 23.22 13.82
CA MET A 67 3.79 21.81 14.19
C MET A 67 4.47 20.98 13.09
N LEU A 68 4.16 21.26 11.82
CA LEU A 68 4.82 20.61 10.68
C LEU A 68 6.31 20.99 10.60
N LEU A 69 6.64 22.26 10.81
CA LEU A 69 8.03 22.74 10.83
C LEU A 69 8.82 22.19 12.02
N GLU A 70 8.17 22.02 13.17
CA GLU A 70 8.74 21.43 14.39
C GLU A 70 8.83 19.89 14.33
N GLY A 71 8.28 19.24 13.30
CA GLY A 71 8.23 17.77 13.20
C GLY A 71 7.31 17.09 14.22
N ARG A 72 6.37 17.84 14.81
CA ARG A 72 5.38 17.31 15.78
C ARG A 72 4.11 16.78 15.12
N LEU A 73 3.95 17.08 13.84
CA LEU A 73 2.91 16.58 12.97
C LEU A 73 3.58 16.15 11.68
N ASP A 74 3.30 14.92 11.22
CA ASP A 74 3.87 14.43 9.98
C ASP A 74 3.11 15.01 8.78
N GLY A 75 3.84 15.41 7.75
CA GLY A 75 3.25 15.97 6.55
C GLY A 75 4.28 16.18 5.45
N TYR A 76 3.78 16.53 4.27
CA TYR A 76 4.61 16.77 3.10
C TYR A 76 4.24 18.10 2.44
N LYS A 77 5.24 18.72 1.83
CA LYS A 77 5.07 19.96 1.08
C LYS A 77 4.83 19.63 -0.38
N LEU A 78 3.74 20.14 -0.94
CA LEU A 78 3.43 20.05 -2.37
C LEU A 78 3.34 21.46 -2.94
N ALA A 79 4.29 21.80 -3.82
CA ALA A 79 4.52 23.16 -4.30
C ALA A 79 4.69 24.16 -3.14
N ARG A 80 3.72 25.05 -2.93
CA ARG A 80 3.76 26.09 -1.88
C ARG A 80 3.06 25.68 -0.59
N ASP A 81 2.21 24.66 -0.67
CA ASP A 81 1.27 24.29 0.38
C ASP A 81 1.72 23.03 1.11
N TRP A 82 1.27 22.92 2.36
CA TRP A 82 1.53 21.76 3.22
C TRP A 82 0.29 20.88 3.29
N PHE A 83 0.52 19.58 3.24
CA PHE A 83 -0.49 18.55 3.30
C PHE A 83 -0.15 17.54 4.39
N VAL A 84 -1.19 17.02 5.04
CA VAL A 84 -1.12 16.05 6.13
C VAL A 84 -1.86 14.79 5.68
N PRO A 85 -1.25 13.60 5.72
CA PRO A 85 -1.95 12.34 5.45
C PRO A 85 -3.17 12.14 6.36
N ASP A 86 -4.24 11.52 5.86
CA ASP A 86 -5.47 11.31 6.65
C ASP A 86 -5.19 10.60 7.97
N SER A 87 -4.39 9.54 7.95
CA SER A 87 -4.02 8.75 9.13
C SER A 87 -3.44 9.62 10.25
N GLU A 88 -2.53 10.53 9.88
CA GLU A 88 -1.87 11.45 10.80
C GLU A 88 -2.81 12.54 11.31
N ALA A 89 -3.63 13.10 10.42
CA ALA A 89 -4.65 14.08 10.77
C ALA A 89 -5.64 13.50 11.80
N GLN A 90 -6.14 12.28 11.57
CA GLN A 90 -7.06 11.61 12.48
C GLN A 90 -6.41 11.32 13.83
N ARG A 91 -5.15 10.83 13.85
CA ARG A 91 -4.39 10.60 15.08
C ARG A 91 -4.33 11.87 15.93
N TRP A 92 -3.94 12.98 15.32
CA TRP A 92 -3.82 14.27 16.02
C TRP A 92 -5.16 14.81 16.52
N LEU A 93 -6.23 14.73 15.70
CA LEU A 93 -7.57 15.14 16.10
C LEU A 93 -8.10 14.33 17.29
N ALA A 94 -7.85 13.02 17.30
CA ALA A 94 -8.23 12.15 18.40
C ALA A 94 -7.53 12.56 19.72
N THR A 95 -6.23 12.86 19.68
CA THR A 95 -5.47 13.34 20.84
C THR A 95 -6.03 14.66 21.40
N ARG A 96 -6.59 15.52 20.56
CA ARG A 96 -7.22 16.77 21.05
C ARG A 96 -8.54 16.53 21.74
N ARG A 97 -9.38 15.67 21.17
CA ARG A 97 -10.70 15.35 21.73
C ARG A 97 -10.59 14.76 23.14
N THR A 98 -9.55 13.96 23.41
CA THR A 98 -9.30 13.42 24.75
C THR A 98 -8.87 14.50 25.73
N LYS A 99 -7.99 15.42 25.33
CA LYS A 99 -7.52 16.53 26.18
C LYS A 99 -8.66 17.47 26.61
N THR A 100 -9.61 17.74 25.72
CA THR A 100 -10.76 18.62 26.03
C THR A 100 -11.73 17.98 27.05
N ARG A 101 -11.80 16.65 27.13
CA ARG A 101 -12.76 15.95 28.01
C ARG A 101 -12.29 15.82 29.47
N SER A 102 -11.03 16.16 29.74
CA SER A 102 -10.37 16.04 31.04
C SER A 102 -10.16 17.40 31.74
N SER A 103 -10.89 18.44 31.35
CA SER A 103 -10.80 19.80 31.91
C SER A 103 -12.17 20.34 32.29
#